data_AF-A0A643BUU9-F1
#
_entry.id   AF-A0A643BUU9-F1
#
_cell.length_a   1.000
_cell.length_b   1.000
_cell.length_c   1.000
_cell.angle_alpha   90.00
_cell.angle_beta   90.00
_cell.angle_gamma   90.00
#
_symmetry.space_group_name_H-M   'P 1'
#
loop_
_entity.id
_entity.type
_entity.pdbx_description
1 polymer ?
#
loop_
_entity_poly.entity_id
_entity_poly.type
_entity_poly.pdbx_seq_one_letter_code
_entity_poly.pdbx_strand_id
1 'polypeptide(L)'
;MRVESIISMIIILAGAIALIIGFGIPDAGTYKCYIITSKGKGNANLEYKTGAFSIPEVNVDCNATSESLRCEAPRWFPQPTVVWASQVDQGANFSEVSDTSFELNSENVTMKVVSVLYNVTINNTYSCMTENNIAKATGDIKVTDTQLLSGQTMVQNPIINSMKIVKMSQTYIMEQM
;
A
#
# COMPACT_ATOMS: atom_id res chain seq x y z
N MET A 1 -40.50 -14.11 -5.03
CA MET A 1 -39.18 -13.46 -5.08
C MET A 1 -38.69 -13.43 -6.52
N ARG A 2 -38.25 -12.28 -7.03
CA ARG A 2 -37.65 -12.15 -8.37
C ARG A 2 -36.22 -12.71 -8.31
N VAL A 3 -35.78 -13.43 -9.34
CA VAL A 3 -34.46 -14.12 -9.39
C VAL A 3 -33.30 -13.14 -9.12
N GLU A 4 -33.43 -11.91 -9.64
CA GLU A 4 -32.49 -10.81 -9.39
C GLU A 4 -32.29 -10.50 -7.90
N SER A 5 -33.37 -10.58 -7.11
CA SER A 5 -33.35 -10.29 -5.67
C SER A 5 -32.67 -11.38 -4.85
N ILE A 6 -32.76 -12.64 -5.29
CA ILE A 6 -32.08 -13.78 -4.65
C ILE A 6 -30.58 -13.72 -4.93
N ILE A 7 -30.21 -13.42 -6.17
CA ILE A 7 -28.82 -13.30 -6.59
C ILE A 7 -28.11 -12.17 -5.84
N SER A 8 -28.75 -11.00 -5.73
CA SER A 8 -28.20 -9.87 -4.98
C SER A 8 -27.97 -10.21 -3.51
N MET A 9 -28.91 -10.92 -2.85
CA MET A 9 -28.76 -11.36 -1.46
C MET A 9 -27.56 -12.30 -1.24
N ILE A 10 -27.41 -13.32 -2.11
CA ILE A 10 -26.33 -14.31 -1.98
C ILE A 10 -24.95 -13.63 -2.06
N ILE A 11 -24.82 -12.63 -2.92
CA ILE A 11 -23.52 -11.98 -3.16
C ILE A 11 -23.17 -11.01 -2.04
N ILE A 12 -24.16 -10.27 -1.51
CA ILE A 12 -23.97 -9.44 -0.31
C ILE A 12 -23.53 -10.31 0.87
N LEU A 13 -24.17 -11.48 1.05
CA LEU A 13 -23.76 -12.45 2.07
C LEU A 13 -22.33 -12.98 1.85
N ALA A 14 -21.98 -13.34 0.61
CA ALA A 14 -20.62 -13.82 0.30
C ALA A 14 -19.54 -12.76 0.57
N GLY A 15 -19.80 -11.50 0.21
CA GLY A 15 -18.92 -10.38 0.52
C GLY A 15 -18.78 -10.14 2.02
N ALA A 16 -19.88 -10.15 2.77
CA ALA A 16 -19.86 -10.01 4.23
C ALA A 16 -19.09 -11.16 4.90
N ILE A 17 -19.29 -12.40 4.44
CA ILE A 17 -18.57 -13.58 4.93
C ILE A 17 -17.07 -13.44 4.65
N ALA A 18 -16.68 -13.02 3.44
CA ALA A 18 -15.27 -12.81 3.11
C ALA A 18 -14.59 -11.73 3.99
N LEU A 19 -15.33 -10.67 4.33
CA LEU A 19 -14.88 -9.63 5.26
C LEU A 19 -14.69 -10.17 6.69
N ILE A 20 -15.56 -11.09 7.12
CA ILE A 20 -15.52 -11.69 8.46
C ILE A 20 -14.40 -12.73 8.58
N ILE A 21 -14.17 -13.57 7.56
CA ILE A 21 -13.18 -14.65 7.63
C ILE A 21 -11.74 -14.12 7.50
N GLY A 22 -11.54 -13.00 6.78
CA GLY A 22 -10.22 -12.38 6.61
C GLY A 22 -9.27 -13.25 5.80
N PHE A 23 -9.34 -13.16 4.48
CA PHE A 23 -8.45 -13.91 3.59
C PHE A 23 -7.05 -13.27 3.52
N GLY A 24 -6.02 -14.11 3.37
CA GLY A 24 -4.62 -13.70 3.38
C GLY A 24 -4.15 -13.01 2.10
N ILE A 25 -2.86 -12.64 2.04
CA ILE A 25 -2.23 -12.16 0.80
C ILE A 25 -2.33 -13.19 -0.36
N PRO A 26 -2.12 -14.50 -0.14
CA PRO A 26 -2.22 -15.50 -1.21
C PRO A 26 -3.60 -15.62 -1.84
N ASP A 27 -4.63 -15.18 -1.13
CA ASP A 27 -6.02 -15.22 -1.58
C ASP A 27 -6.40 -13.99 -2.43
N ALA A 28 -5.48 -13.04 -2.66
CA ALA A 28 -5.71 -11.92 -3.58
C ALA A 28 -6.09 -12.44 -4.97
N GLY A 29 -7.19 -11.96 -5.53
CA GLY A 29 -7.65 -12.42 -6.83
C GLY A 29 -9.05 -11.96 -7.20
N THR A 30 -9.45 -12.25 -8.44
CA THR A 30 -10.85 -12.09 -8.86
C THR A 30 -11.56 -13.42 -8.74
N TYR A 31 -12.54 -13.49 -7.85
CA TYR A 31 -13.40 -14.64 -7.67
C TYR A 31 -14.65 -14.45 -8.53
N LYS A 32 -15.07 -15.50 -9.23
CA LYS A 32 -16.29 -15.46 -10.03
C LYS A 32 -17.32 -16.40 -9.46
N CYS A 33 -18.45 -15.85 -9.04
CA CYS A 33 -19.61 -16.60 -8.61
C CYS A 33 -20.52 -16.86 -9.82
N TYR A 34 -20.89 -18.13 -10.03
CA TYR A 34 -21.87 -18.53 -11.02
C TYR A 34 -23.13 -18.99 -10.30
N ILE A 35 -24.27 -18.43 -10.68
CA ILE A 35 -25.58 -18.79 -10.12
C ILE A 35 -26.43 -19.35 -11.24
N ILE A 36 -26.86 -20.59 -11.07
CA ILE A 36 -27.71 -21.31 -12.02
C ILE A 36 -29.02 -21.63 -11.31
N THR A 37 -30.12 -21.18 -11.90
CA THR A 37 -31.48 -21.49 -11.42
C THR A 37 -32.31 -22.09 -12.54
N SER A 38 -33.43 -22.73 -12.20
CA SER A 38 -34.41 -23.21 -13.19
C SER A 38 -35.02 -22.11 -14.07
N LYS A 39 -34.80 -20.82 -13.72
CA LYS A 39 -35.36 -19.66 -14.41
C LYS A 39 -34.32 -18.74 -15.07
N GLY A 40 -33.03 -19.05 -14.99
CA GLY A 40 -32.00 -18.21 -15.60
C GLY A 40 -30.56 -18.41 -15.10
N LYS A 41 -29.65 -17.94 -15.98
CA LYS A 41 -28.20 -17.75 -15.88
C LYS A 41 -27.81 -16.43 -15.18
N GLY A 42 -27.01 -16.43 -14.10
CA GLY A 42 -26.40 -15.22 -13.56
C GLY A 42 -24.93 -15.42 -13.20
N ASN A 43 -24.09 -14.41 -13.36
CA ASN A 43 -22.73 -14.42 -12.80
C ASN A 43 -22.40 -13.10 -12.14
N ALA A 44 -21.50 -13.18 -11.15
CA ALA A 44 -20.95 -12.02 -10.49
C ALA A 44 -19.45 -12.17 -10.28
N ASN A 45 -18.72 -11.09 -10.54
CA ASN A 45 -17.31 -11.01 -10.20
C ASN A 45 -17.17 -10.37 -8.82
N LEU A 46 -16.27 -10.91 -8.01
CA LEU A 46 -15.84 -10.40 -6.73
C LEU A 46 -14.34 -10.16 -6.85
N GLU A 47 -13.93 -8.91 -7.02
CA GLU A 47 -12.52 -8.55 -6.98
C GLU A 47 -12.07 -8.43 -5.53
N TYR A 48 -11.10 -9.25 -5.12
CA TYR A 48 -10.52 -9.26 -3.78
C TYR A 48 -9.06 -8.79 -3.83
N LYS A 49 -8.80 -7.60 -3.31
CA LYS A 49 -7.44 -7.03 -3.19
C LYS A 49 -6.99 -7.04 -1.75
N THR A 50 -5.87 -7.72 -1.50
CA THR A 50 -5.16 -7.67 -0.24
C THR A 50 -3.78 -7.07 -0.44
N GLY A 51 -3.25 -6.55 0.65
CA GLY A 51 -1.90 -6.05 0.69
C GLY A 51 -1.39 -5.91 2.10
N ALA A 52 -0.10 -5.62 2.16
CA ALA A 52 0.56 -5.16 3.35
C ALA A 52 1.16 -3.79 3.03
N PHE A 53 1.08 -2.88 3.99
CA PHE A 53 1.79 -1.62 3.93
C PHE A 53 2.26 -1.27 5.34
N SER A 54 3.44 -0.66 5.40
CA SER A 54 3.98 -0.06 6.61
C SER A 54 4.20 1.43 6.36
N ILE A 55 4.01 2.23 7.39
CA ILE A 55 4.38 3.64 7.35
C ILE A 55 5.90 3.71 7.14
N PRO A 56 6.40 4.47 6.16
CA PRO A 56 7.83 4.63 5.96
C PRO A 56 8.45 5.41 7.13
N GLU A 57 9.57 4.94 7.64
CA GLU A 57 10.41 5.64 8.61
C GLU A 57 11.46 6.45 7.84
N VAL A 58 11.53 7.74 8.12
CA VAL A 58 12.50 8.64 7.46
C VAL A 58 13.52 9.10 8.47
N ASN A 59 14.79 8.89 8.16
CA ASN A 59 15.92 9.24 9.02
C ASN A 59 17.03 9.92 8.21
N VAL A 60 17.93 10.62 8.88
CA VAL A 60 19.18 11.08 8.27
C VAL A 60 20.07 9.87 7.97
N ASP A 61 20.60 9.80 6.75
CA ASP A 61 21.53 8.73 6.38
C ASP A 61 22.92 9.02 6.94
N CYS A 62 23.19 8.45 8.11
CA CYS A 62 24.46 8.65 8.83
C CYS A 62 25.64 7.89 8.18
N ASN A 63 25.37 6.97 7.25
CA ASN A 63 26.40 6.17 6.58
C ASN A 63 26.86 6.80 5.26
N ALA A 64 26.14 7.81 4.76
CA ALA A 64 26.48 8.53 3.56
C ALA A 64 27.56 9.60 3.82
N THR A 65 28.41 9.84 2.83
CA THR A 65 29.39 10.94 2.86
C THR A 65 28.76 12.30 2.59
N SER A 66 27.49 12.33 2.16
CA SER A 66 26.71 13.52 1.84
C SER A 66 25.46 13.62 2.71
N GLU A 67 24.99 14.85 2.91
CA GLU A 67 23.70 15.14 3.54
C GLU A 67 22.58 14.48 2.71
N SER A 68 22.05 13.38 3.24
CA SER A 68 21.02 12.59 2.59
C SER A 68 20.02 12.04 3.60
N LEU A 69 18.82 11.76 3.12
CA LEU A 69 17.74 11.18 3.90
C LEU A 69 17.47 9.77 3.42
N ARG A 70 17.21 8.87 4.37
CA ARG A 70 16.88 7.48 4.11
C ARG A 70 15.47 7.19 4.59
N CYS A 71 14.63 6.79 3.66
CA CYS A 71 13.25 6.39 3.86
C CYS A 71 13.14 4.87 3.77
N GLU A 72 12.62 4.23 4.81
CA GLU A 72 12.52 2.78 4.89
C GLU A 72 11.09 2.35 5.20
N ALA A 73 10.52 1.52 4.33
CA ALA A 73 9.20 0.93 4.52
C ALA A 73 9.33 -0.59 4.59
N PRO A 74 9.29 -1.20 5.80
CA PRO A 74 9.63 -2.60 6.01
C PRO A 74 8.79 -3.63 5.24
N ARG A 75 7.49 -3.38 5.04
CA ARG A 75 6.56 -4.39 4.49
C ARG A 75 5.56 -3.77 3.52
N TRP A 76 5.77 -4.03 2.23
CA TRP A 76 4.87 -3.61 1.17
C TRP A 76 4.52 -4.76 0.23
N PHE A 77 3.25 -4.83 -0.14
CA PHE A 77 2.72 -5.65 -1.22
C PHE A 77 1.35 -5.11 -1.66
N PRO A 78 1.05 -5.00 -2.96
CA PRO A 78 1.95 -5.14 -4.12
C PRO A 78 3.09 -4.12 -4.13
N GLN A 79 4.07 -4.29 -5.02
CA GLN A 79 5.21 -3.38 -5.16
C GLN A 79 4.74 -1.91 -5.27
N PRO A 80 5.24 -1.02 -4.41
CA PRO A 80 4.88 0.40 -4.45
C PRO A 80 5.86 1.25 -5.23
N THR A 81 5.46 2.49 -5.46
CA THR A 81 6.32 3.60 -5.87
C THR A 81 6.65 4.48 -4.67
N VAL A 82 7.82 5.11 -4.68
CA VAL A 82 8.21 6.11 -3.67
C VAL A 82 8.31 7.47 -4.35
N VAL A 83 7.70 8.48 -3.72
CA VAL A 83 7.72 9.87 -4.17
C VAL A 83 8.17 10.74 -3.01
N TRP A 84 9.14 11.61 -3.27
CA TRP A 84 9.57 12.62 -2.31
C TRP A 84 8.86 13.95 -2.57
N ALA A 85 8.60 14.69 -1.49
CA ALA A 85 8.11 16.05 -1.56
C ALA A 85 8.87 16.92 -0.56
N SER A 86 8.99 18.21 -0.87
CA SER A 86 9.52 19.23 0.01
C SER A 86 8.42 20.22 0.38
N GLN A 87 8.42 20.66 1.64
CA GLN A 87 7.55 21.75 2.08
C GLN A 87 7.87 23.07 1.38
N VAL A 88 9.16 23.35 1.14
CA VAL A 88 9.64 24.59 0.52
C VAL A 88 9.45 24.53 -1.00
N ASP A 89 9.78 23.39 -1.62
CA ASP A 89 9.75 23.21 -3.07
C ASP A 89 8.68 22.22 -3.51
N GLN A 90 7.41 22.62 -3.42
CA GLN A 90 6.24 21.75 -3.69
C GLN A 90 6.15 21.19 -5.13
N GLY A 91 6.87 21.80 -6.08
CA GLY A 91 6.92 21.37 -7.49
C GLY A 91 8.25 20.75 -7.91
N ALA A 92 9.19 20.54 -6.99
CA ALA A 92 10.47 19.94 -7.32
C ALA A 92 10.30 18.48 -7.75
N ASN A 93 11.04 18.11 -8.80
CA ASN A 93 11.16 16.73 -9.22
C ASN A 93 12.40 16.13 -8.55
N PHE A 94 12.17 15.18 -7.65
CA PHE A 94 13.24 14.49 -6.92
C PHE A 94 13.73 13.21 -7.60
N SER A 95 13.13 12.79 -8.73
CA SER A 95 13.48 11.53 -9.39
C SER A 95 14.95 11.43 -9.83
N GLU A 96 15.61 12.55 -10.11
CA GLU A 96 17.03 12.58 -10.51
C GLU A 96 18.00 12.57 -9.32
N VAL A 97 17.50 12.87 -8.11
CA VAL A 97 18.30 13.00 -6.88
C VAL A 97 17.84 12.00 -5.82
N SER A 98 17.13 10.95 -6.21
CA SER A 98 16.68 9.90 -5.32
C SER A 98 16.90 8.51 -5.92
N ASP A 99 17.39 7.58 -5.12
CA ASP A 99 17.56 6.18 -5.50
C ASP A 99 16.65 5.29 -4.66
N THR A 100 15.85 4.45 -5.33
CA THR A 100 14.91 3.54 -4.66
C THR A 100 15.24 2.08 -4.97
N SER A 101 15.29 1.26 -3.93
CA SER A 101 15.61 -0.16 -3.98
C SER A 101 14.56 -1.00 -3.26
N PHE A 102 14.47 -2.27 -3.67
CA PHE A 102 13.46 -3.22 -3.19
C PHE A 102 14.17 -4.51 -2.77
N GLU A 103 13.83 -5.00 -1.58
CA GLU A 103 14.38 -6.24 -1.02
C GLU A 103 13.22 -7.14 -0.59
N LEU A 104 13.19 -8.39 -1.07
CA LEU A 104 12.17 -9.35 -0.63
C LEU A 104 12.41 -9.76 0.83
N ASN A 105 11.34 -9.76 1.62
CA ASN A 105 11.37 -10.26 3.00
C ASN A 105 11.45 -11.80 3.02
N SER A 106 11.81 -12.40 4.15
CA SER A 106 12.04 -13.85 4.32
C SER A 106 10.89 -14.77 3.89
N GLU A 107 9.65 -14.26 3.87
CA GLU A 107 8.46 -14.99 3.42
C GLU A 107 8.23 -14.89 1.89
N ASN A 108 9.02 -14.09 1.18
CA ASN A 108 8.92 -13.80 -0.27
C ASN A 108 7.57 -13.23 -0.75
N VAL A 109 6.67 -12.87 0.17
CA VAL A 109 5.37 -12.28 -0.14
C VAL A 109 5.42 -10.75 -0.14
N THR A 110 6.12 -10.17 0.83
CA THR A 110 6.26 -8.71 0.97
C THR A 110 7.68 -8.29 0.68
N MET A 111 7.87 -7.00 0.38
CA MET A 111 9.19 -6.40 0.21
C MET A 111 9.41 -5.25 1.18
N LYS A 112 10.66 -5.08 1.59
CA LYS A 112 11.17 -3.84 2.17
C LYS A 112 11.53 -2.89 1.04
N VAL A 113 11.11 -1.64 1.17
CA VAL A 113 11.41 -0.57 0.22
C VAL A 113 12.32 0.42 0.90
N VAL A 114 13.42 0.76 0.25
CA VAL A 114 14.40 1.73 0.75
C VAL A 114 14.60 2.80 -0.31
N SER A 115 14.37 4.06 0.03
CA SER A 115 14.63 5.20 -0.84
C SER A 115 15.61 6.15 -0.17
N VAL A 116 16.63 6.59 -0.90
CA VAL A 116 17.60 7.58 -0.44
C VAL A 116 17.40 8.87 -1.24
N LEU A 117 17.32 10.00 -0.56
CA LEU A 117 17.22 11.34 -1.16
C LEU A 117 18.51 12.11 -0.90
N TYR A 118 19.14 12.60 -1.96
CA TYR A 118 20.38 13.37 -1.91
C TYR A 118 20.12 14.88 -1.99
N ASN A 119 21.14 15.68 -1.66
CA ASN A 119 21.14 17.14 -1.76
C ASN A 119 20.02 17.80 -0.94
N VAL A 120 19.84 17.35 0.29
CA VAL A 120 18.80 17.89 1.18
C VAL A 120 19.24 19.20 1.80
N THR A 121 18.28 20.06 2.13
CA THR A 121 18.55 21.39 2.71
C THR A 121 18.10 21.48 4.16
N ILE A 122 18.88 22.19 4.97
CA ILE A 122 18.54 22.49 6.37
C ILE A 122 17.31 23.39 6.44
N ASN A 123 16.54 23.26 7.52
CA ASN A 123 15.31 24.01 7.77
C ASN A 123 14.23 23.76 6.71
N ASN A 124 14.26 22.58 6.10
CA ASN A 124 13.26 22.08 5.19
C ASN A 124 12.60 20.83 5.80
N THR A 125 11.34 20.61 5.45
CA THR A 125 10.62 19.39 5.80
C THR A 125 10.45 18.57 4.53
N TYR A 126 10.90 17.32 4.58
CA TYR A 126 10.75 16.37 3.50
C TYR A 126 9.75 15.29 3.88
N SER A 127 8.92 14.91 2.91
CA SER A 127 7.94 13.84 3.02
C SER A 127 8.32 12.72 2.06
N CYS A 128 8.53 11.52 2.58
CA CYS A 128 8.65 10.30 1.79
C CYS A 128 7.28 9.64 1.71
N MET A 129 6.75 9.52 0.50
CA MET A 129 5.44 8.96 0.24
C MET A 129 5.59 7.64 -0.50
N THR A 130 5.21 6.55 0.15
CA THR A 130 5.18 5.21 -0.44
C THR A 130 3.74 4.88 -0.78
N GLU A 131 3.45 4.56 -2.04
CA GLU A 131 2.09 4.28 -2.47
C GLU A 131 2.00 3.26 -3.61
N ASN A 132 0.85 2.62 -3.71
CA ASN A 132 0.45 1.81 -4.85
C ASN A 132 -1.06 2.00 -5.09
N ASN A 133 -1.64 1.14 -5.92
CA ASN A 133 -3.06 1.16 -6.24
C ASN A 133 -4.01 0.76 -5.08
N ILE A 134 -3.48 0.38 -3.90
CA ILE A 134 -4.28 -0.07 -2.74
C ILE A 134 -3.97 0.69 -1.44
N ALA A 135 -2.80 1.28 -1.29
CA ALA A 135 -2.41 1.98 -0.06
C ALA A 135 -1.46 3.13 -0.35
N LYS A 136 -1.50 4.12 0.53
CA LYS A 136 -0.62 5.29 0.56
C LYS A 136 -0.21 5.54 2.00
N ALA A 137 1.09 5.63 2.25
CA ALA A 137 1.63 5.99 3.55
C ALA A 137 2.75 7.02 3.38
N THR A 138 2.89 7.89 4.37
CA THR A 138 3.82 9.01 4.33
C THR A 138 4.58 9.08 5.63
N GLY A 139 5.89 9.30 5.53
CA GLY A 139 6.78 9.57 6.64
C GLY A 139 7.43 10.93 6.42
N ASP A 140 7.50 11.72 7.47
CA ASP A 140 7.97 13.11 7.42
C ASP A 140 9.20 13.29 8.29
N ILE A 141 10.13 14.12 7.83
CA ILE A 141 11.28 14.55 8.61
C ILE A 141 11.56 16.03 8.40
N LYS A 142 11.79 16.75 9.50
CA LYS A 142 12.30 18.12 9.46
C LYS A 142 13.81 18.09 9.65
N VAL A 143 14.53 18.58 8.66
CA VAL A 143 16.00 18.66 8.70
C VAL A 143 16.40 19.87 9.54
N THR A 144 17.05 19.63 10.67
CA THR A 144 17.65 20.68 11.53
C THR A 144 19.16 20.49 11.59
N ASP A 145 19.91 21.59 11.79
CA ASP A 145 21.38 21.55 11.95
C ASP A 145 21.83 20.46 12.94
N THR A 146 21.07 20.28 14.03
CA THR A 146 21.36 19.30 15.06
C THR A 146 21.16 17.84 14.64
N GLN A 147 20.24 17.54 13.71
CA GLN A 147 19.97 16.16 13.27
C GLN A 147 20.96 15.68 12.21
N LEU A 148 21.54 16.60 11.43
CA LEU A 148 22.69 16.29 10.58
C LEU A 148 23.96 16.05 11.40
N LEU A 149 24.07 16.70 12.57
CA LEU A 149 25.21 16.57 13.49
C LEU A 149 25.06 15.45 14.53
N SER A 150 23.84 14.98 14.78
CA SER A 150 23.51 13.96 15.77
C SER A 150 22.70 12.87 15.08
N GLY A 151 23.39 11.80 14.68
CA GLY A 151 22.76 10.58 14.15
C GLY A 151 21.93 9.86 15.22
N GLN A 152 20.78 10.45 15.59
CA GLN A 152 19.86 9.88 16.57
C GLN A 152 18.70 9.17 15.89
N THR A 153 18.60 7.89 16.22
CA THR A 153 17.51 6.99 15.88
C THR A 153 16.22 7.48 16.52
N MET A 154 15.22 7.83 15.70
CA MET A 154 13.87 8.08 16.19
C MET A 154 13.10 6.77 16.34
N VAL A 155 12.31 6.69 17.40
CA VAL A 155 11.63 5.51 17.94
C VAL A 155 10.84 4.76 16.87
N GLN A 156 11.13 3.46 16.75
CA GLN A 156 10.38 2.50 15.94
C GLN A 156 8.91 2.49 16.40
N ASN A 157 8.02 3.07 15.60
CA ASN A 157 6.60 2.97 15.86
C ASN A 157 6.17 1.52 15.59
N PRO A 158 5.23 0.94 16.36
CA PRO A 158 4.83 -0.44 16.16
C PRO A 158 4.39 -0.66 14.71
N ILE A 159 4.95 -1.70 14.07
CA ILE A 159 4.53 -2.16 12.76
C ILE A 159 3.02 -2.41 12.84
N ILE A 160 2.21 -1.50 12.29
CA ILE A 160 0.80 -1.80 12.08
C ILE A 160 0.78 -2.85 10.97
N ASN A 161 0.78 -4.12 11.35
CA ASN A 161 0.48 -5.25 10.47
C ASN A 161 -0.99 -5.16 10.05
N SER A 162 -1.36 -4.14 9.26
CA SER A 162 -2.71 -4.08 8.72
C SER A 162 -2.73 -4.79 7.38
N MET A 163 -2.93 -6.09 7.42
CA MET A 163 -3.54 -6.80 6.31
C MET A 163 -4.98 -6.29 6.20
N LYS A 164 -5.30 -5.59 5.11
CA LYS A 164 -6.64 -5.03 4.89
C LYS A 164 -7.24 -5.52 3.59
N ILE A 165 -8.55 -5.73 3.64
CA ILE A 165 -9.41 -5.87 2.48
C ILE A 165 -9.64 -4.46 1.96
N VAL A 166 -9.03 -4.12 0.82
CA VAL A 166 -8.98 -2.73 0.36
C VAL A 166 -10.08 -2.41 -0.66
N LYS A 167 -10.50 -3.39 -1.46
CA LYS A 167 -11.56 -3.17 -2.45
C LYS A 167 -12.34 -4.45 -2.72
N MET A 168 -13.66 -4.27 -2.78
CA MET A 168 -14.62 -5.27 -3.23
C MET A 168 -15.49 -4.61 -4.30
N SER A 169 -15.48 -5.15 -5.52
CA SER A 169 -16.29 -4.65 -6.64
C SER A 169 -17.10 -5.78 -7.26
N GLN A 170 -18.31 -5.45 -7.75
CA GLN A 170 -19.27 -6.41 -8.29
C GLN A 170 -19.81 -5.97 -9.65
N THR A 171 -19.84 -6.91 -10.61
CA THR A 171 -20.48 -6.72 -11.92
C THR A 171 -21.36 -7.94 -12.22
N TYR A 172 -22.55 -7.71 -12.79
CA TYR A 172 -23.57 -8.73 -13.00
C TYR A 172 -24.01 -8.81 -14.47
N ILE A 173 -24.17 -10.04 -14.98
CA ILE A 173 -24.69 -10.32 -16.32
C ILE A 173 -25.74 -11.44 -16.21
N MET A 174 -26.91 -11.22 -16.82
CA MET A 174 -28.02 -12.18 -16.88
C MET A 174 -28.28 -12.70 -18.27
N GLU A 175 -28.53 -14.00 -18.34
CA GLU A 175 -29.08 -14.66 -19.52
C GLU A 175 -30.38 -15.37 -19.09
N GLN A 176 -31.51 -14.98 -19.68
CA GLN A 176 -32.77 -15.73 -19.54
C GLN A 176 -32.71 -16.99 -20.41
N MET A 177 -33.29 -18.09 -19.91
CA MET A 177 -33.57 -19.30 -20.71
C MET A 177 -35.01 -19.29 -21.16
#